data_AF-A0A9D1K2J1-F1
#
_entry.id   AF-A0A9D1K2J1-F1
#
_cell.length_a   1.000
_cell.length_b   1.000
_cell.length_c   1.000
_cell.angle_alpha   90.00
_cell.angle_beta   90.00
_cell.angle_gamma   90.00
#
_symmetry.space_group_name_H-M   'P 1'
#
loop_
_entity.id
_entity.type
_entity.pdbx_description
1 polymer ?
#
loop_
_entity_poly.entity_id
_entity_poly.type
_entity_poly.pdbx_seq_one_letter_code
_entity_poly.pdbx_strand_id
1 'polypeptide(L)'
;MKLAEKRGLMELPFDPAPQIAVPAETLVEHYGYQHRRANYLAGARMEGDTLILTAYTHDGRPLYRTFQQPDDLLSQFPANEKPSDATLSTIFGQYHGVYHMTAEDTNLIRAWCKNNAPFSFSSDGDTGYKILRDYQKRLREEQLARRHDRIKERIDAKMRQITPLPPAVMEWVDQELMKEYRCIFYDYQKGKKKQRGWCSHCHQEVEIEHPKHRAQGECPHCHSKVFFLATGKFKDHEAVVRGDEWFCYIQPTDEGWCLRYFQVYLYSNSRTRTGEEYTLFERHRCFYSLALQGYTGFYDWGNFRQTGEMRFYGVSERWRWSCRIYPGTMDAIRQKDSRMRFVPLEEIACHIKADPGRLLLDCMVYPAQMETFAKAGLYRMLGEIVSGYGPRMPEGKTPQEIFGLSGQALKEILSIDPTWRELETYRQIAWHQRVDMPTFQRLYERVEGYSRLAALAEYLSLTKIEHYLDKQVAVRCRGGSEDYIM
;
A
#
# COMPACT_ATOMS: atom_id res chain seq x y z
N MET A 1 35.65 -10.99 10.42
CA MET A 1 36.09 -12.18 11.17
C MET A 1 35.12 -13.35 11.00
N LYS A 2 35.64 -14.52 10.62
CA LYS A 2 34.91 -15.80 10.66
C LYS A 2 34.70 -16.25 12.12
N LEU A 3 33.73 -17.13 12.37
CA LEU A 3 33.41 -17.59 13.72
C LEU A 3 34.61 -18.25 14.44
N ALA A 4 35.43 -19.02 13.71
CA ALA A 4 36.63 -19.65 14.27
C ALA A 4 37.67 -18.62 14.75
N GLU A 5 37.88 -17.56 13.97
CA GLU A 5 38.78 -16.45 14.34
C GLU A 5 38.25 -15.70 15.57
N LYS A 6 36.93 -15.43 15.61
CA LYS A 6 36.27 -14.81 16.77
C LYS A 6 36.49 -15.65 18.04
N ARG A 7 36.38 -16.98 17.95
CA ARG A 7 36.61 -17.89 19.07
C ARG A 7 38.08 -17.89 19.53
N GLY A 8 39.03 -17.95 18.59
CA GLY A 8 40.46 -17.89 18.92
C GLY A 8 40.84 -16.61 19.66
N LEU A 9 40.30 -15.44 19.24
CA LEU A 9 40.49 -14.18 19.97
C LEU A 9 39.87 -14.23 21.38
N MET A 10 38.72 -14.87 21.53
CA MET A 10 38.02 -15.01 22.82
C MET A 10 38.70 -15.98 23.80
N GLU A 11 39.62 -16.82 23.34
CA GLU A 11 40.42 -17.73 24.17
C GLU A 11 41.68 -17.08 24.74
N LEU A 12 42.06 -15.90 24.24
CA LEU A 12 43.19 -15.14 24.76
C LEU A 12 43.01 -14.85 26.27
N PRO A 13 44.09 -14.90 27.07
CA PRO A 13 44.00 -14.57 28.49
C PRO A 13 43.56 -13.11 28.69
N PHE A 14 42.93 -12.85 29.84
CA PHE A 14 42.65 -11.49 30.29
C PHE A 14 43.92 -10.87 30.86
N ASP A 15 44.19 -9.63 30.47
CA ASP A 15 45.29 -8.85 31.02
C ASP A 15 45.00 -8.43 32.46
N PRO A 16 46.04 -8.11 33.26
CA PRO A 16 45.81 -7.49 34.55
C PRO A 16 45.15 -6.11 34.39
N ALA A 17 44.27 -5.76 35.33
CA ALA A 17 43.66 -4.44 35.35
C ALA A 17 44.73 -3.34 35.54
N PRO A 18 44.56 -2.16 34.93
CA PRO A 18 45.44 -1.02 35.17
C PRO A 18 45.52 -0.66 36.64
N GLN A 19 46.72 -0.32 37.13
CA GLN A 19 46.95 0.09 38.52
C GLN A 19 46.52 1.55 38.75
N ILE A 20 45.22 1.81 38.65
CA ILE A 20 44.60 3.13 38.86
C ILE A 20 43.66 3.01 40.06
N ALA A 21 43.89 3.80 41.10
CA ALA A 21 43.03 3.83 42.28
C ALA A 21 41.81 4.74 42.03
N VAL A 22 40.61 4.14 41.98
CA VAL A 22 39.34 4.87 41.82
C VAL A 22 38.30 4.36 42.83
N PRO A 23 37.42 5.24 43.37
CA PRO A 23 36.32 4.80 44.22
C PRO A 23 35.30 4.00 43.41
N ALA A 24 34.46 3.18 44.05
CA ALA A 24 33.43 2.40 43.35
C ALA A 24 32.45 3.28 42.54
N GLU A 25 32.13 4.47 43.07
CA GLU A 25 31.24 5.43 42.42
C GLU A 25 31.77 6.86 42.57
N THR A 26 31.42 7.72 41.62
CA THR A 26 31.67 9.16 41.66
C THR A 26 30.37 9.92 41.40
N LEU A 27 30.21 11.07 42.05
CA LEU A 27 29.14 12.02 41.77
C LEU A 27 29.48 12.82 40.51
N VAL A 28 28.62 12.73 39.51
CA VAL A 28 28.75 13.46 38.25
C VAL A 28 27.56 14.40 38.13
N GLU A 29 27.83 15.68 37.86
CA GLU A 29 26.81 16.68 37.60
C GLU A 29 26.42 16.67 36.12
N HIS A 30 25.12 16.58 35.84
CA HIS A 30 24.59 16.65 34.49
C HIS A 30 23.28 17.43 34.48
N TYR A 31 23.18 18.50 33.69
CA TYR A 31 22.04 19.42 33.66
C TYR A 31 21.60 19.95 35.04
N GLY A 32 22.56 20.22 35.93
CA GLY A 32 22.29 20.71 37.29
C GLY A 32 21.82 19.64 38.29
N TYR A 33 21.79 18.36 37.91
CA TYR A 33 21.47 17.25 38.79
C TYR A 33 22.71 16.40 39.09
N GLN A 34 22.86 16.00 40.35
CA GLN A 34 23.92 15.09 40.77
C GLN A 34 23.49 13.63 40.58
N HIS A 35 24.28 12.88 39.84
CA HIS A 35 24.08 11.45 39.63
C HIS A 35 25.26 10.66 40.16
N ARG A 36 24.99 9.54 40.83
CA ARG A 36 26.03 8.53 41.10
C ARG A 36 26.31 7.74 39.83
N ARG A 37 27.60 7.58 39.52
CA ARG A 37 28.09 6.79 38.38
C ARG A 37 29.14 5.82 38.88
N ALA A 38 29.02 4.56 38.49
CA ALA A 38 30.05 3.56 38.74
C ALA A 38 31.35 3.95 38.01
N ASN A 39 32.48 3.70 38.65
CA ASN A 39 33.80 3.80 38.02
C ASN A 39 34.26 2.44 37.52
N TYR A 40 34.78 2.43 36.31
CA TYR A 40 35.35 1.27 35.64
C TYR A 40 36.79 1.57 35.25
N LEU A 41 37.63 0.55 35.29
CA LEU A 41 38.98 0.61 34.74
C LEU A 41 38.94 0.07 33.32
N ALA A 42 39.76 0.62 32.41
CA ALA A 42 39.94 0.03 31.09
C ALA A 42 41.41 0.11 30.67
N GLY A 43 41.90 -0.97 30.08
CA GLY A 43 43.25 -1.09 29.52
C GLY A 43 43.18 -1.50 28.05
N ALA A 44 44.24 -1.21 27.30
CA ALA A 44 44.30 -1.50 25.88
C ALA A 44 45.61 -2.17 25.50
N ARG A 45 45.55 -3.12 24.57
CA ARG A 45 46.76 -3.72 23.98
C ARG A 45 46.53 -4.15 22.54
N MET A 46 47.63 -4.48 21.87
CA MET A 46 47.62 -5.05 20.54
C MET A 46 47.80 -6.57 20.58
N GLU A 47 47.11 -7.26 19.69
CA GLU A 47 47.34 -8.66 19.33
C GLU A 47 47.40 -8.73 17.79
N GLY A 48 48.61 -8.77 17.23
CA GLY A 48 48.80 -8.55 15.79
C GLY A 48 48.19 -7.20 15.37
N ASP A 49 47.27 -7.24 14.41
CA ASP A 49 46.55 -6.04 13.91
C ASP A 49 45.28 -5.70 14.71
N THR A 50 44.92 -6.51 15.71
CA THR A 50 43.69 -6.35 16.49
C THR A 50 43.95 -5.55 17.76
N LEU A 51 43.24 -4.43 17.92
CA LEU A 51 43.21 -3.65 19.14
C LEU A 51 42.24 -4.30 20.13
N ILE A 52 42.69 -4.61 21.34
CA ILE A 52 41.86 -5.19 22.39
C ILE A 52 41.72 -4.16 23.51
N LEU A 53 40.47 -3.78 23.81
CA LEU A 53 40.15 -3.01 25.01
C LEU A 53 39.43 -3.92 25.99
N THR A 54 39.93 -4.02 27.21
CA THR A 54 39.30 -4.76 28.30
C THR A 54 38.83 -3.78 29.38
N ALA A 55 37.57 -3.90 29.77
CA ALA A 55 36.98 -3.14 30.85
C ALA A 55 36.86 -3.99 32.11
N TYR A 56 37.06 -3.37 33.27
CA TYR A 56 37.05 -3.99 34.58
C TYR A 56 36.19 -3.18 35.55
N THR A 57 35.72 -3.82 36.62
CA THR A 57 35.20 -3.13 37.79
C THR A 57 36.28 -2.29 38.47
N HIS A 58 35.89 -1.39 39.39
CA HIS A 58 36.83 -0.59 40.19
C HIS A 58 37.84 -1.43 40.99
N ASP A 59 37.51 -2.68 41.34
CA ASP A 59 38.37 -3.63 42.04
C ASP A 59 39.13 -4.59 41.08
N GLY A 60 39.09 -4.33 39.77
CA GLY A 60 39.92 -5.03 38.78
C GLY A 60 39.35 -6.35 38.24
N ARG A 61 38.06 -6.66 38.47
CA ARG A 61 37.42 -7.85 37.87
C ARG A 61 37.01 -7.58 36.43
N PRO A 62 37.35 -8.46 35.46
CA PRO A 62 36.95 -8.26 34.07
C PRO A 62 35.43 -8.22 33.90
N LEU A 63 34.94 -7.22 33.15
CA LEU A 63 33.52 -7.04 32.83
C LEU A 63 33.20 -7.45 31.40
N TYR A 64 34.02 -6.97 30.45
CA TYR A 64 33.93 -7.31 29.05
C TYR A 64 35.23 -6.91 28.35
N ARG A 65 35.41 -7.41 27.13
CA ARG A 65 36.43 -6.89 26.22
C ARG A 65 35.87 -6.74 24.82
N THR A 66 36.40 -5.77 24.10
CA THR A 66 36.11 -5.56 22.67
C THR A 66 37.41 -5.72 21.89
N PHE A 67 37.31 -6.45 20.78
CA PHE A 67 38.35 -6.71 19.81
C PHE A 67 38.01 -5.91 18.57
N GLN A 68 38.86 -4.97 18.22
CA GLN A 68 38.68 -4.06 17.11
C GLN A 68 39.68 -4.38 16.00
N GLN A 69 39.16 -4.67 14.82
CA GLN A 69 39.90 -4.70 13.55
C GLN A 69 39.53 -3.45 12.73
N PRO A 70 40.26 -3.10 11.65
CA PRO A 70 39.97 -1.91 10.84
C PRO A 70 38.48 -1.76 10.47
N ASP A 71 37.85 -2.81 9.97
CA ASP A 71 36.49 -2.79 9.43
C ASP A 71 35.52 -3.76 10.12
N ASP A 72 35.93 -4.42 11.20
CA ASP A 72 35.12 -5.37 11.96
C ASP A 72 35.40 -5.28 13.46
N LEU A 73 34.45 -5.78 14.26
CA LEU A 73 34.61 -5.83 15.71
C LEU A 73 33.91 -7.05 16.31
N LEU A 74 34.36 -7.39 17.51
CA LEU A 74 33.77 -8.41 18.36
C LEU A 74 33.81 -7.93 19.80
N SER A 75 32.79 -8.26 20.58
CA SER A 75 32.76 -8.07 22.02
C SER A 75 32.51 -9.40 22.73
N GLN A 76 33.18 -9.58 23.86
CA GLN A 76 33.07 -10.75 24.74
C GLN A 76 32.73 -10.31 26.16
N PHE A 77 31.81 -11.06 26.78
CA PHE A 77 31.45 -10.93 28.18
C PHE A 77 31.87 -12.22 28.90
N PRO A 78 32.51 -12.17 30.09
CA PRO A 78 33.01 -13.36 30.79
C PRO A 78 31.94 -14.44 31.03
N ALA A 79 30.70 -14.03 31.27
CA ALA A 79 29.58 -14.96 31.49
C ALA A 79 28.95 -15.52 30.20
N ASN A 80 29.45 -15.15 29.02
CA ASN A 80 28.87 -15.53 27.73
C ASN A 80 29.92 -16.19 26.83
N GLU A 81 29.66 -17.44 26.44
CA GLU A 81 30.51 -18.20 25.52
C GLU A 81 30.38 -17.76 24.06
N LYS A 82 29.32 -16.99 23.72
CA LYS A 82 29.06 -16.57 22.35
C LYS A 82 29.66 -15.20 22.03
N PRO A 83 30.29 -15.05 20.85
CA PRO A 83 30.73 -13.75 20.36
C PRO A 83 29.56 -12.78 20.18
N SER A 84 29.76 -11.51 20.53
CA SER A 84 28.76 -10.44 20.36
C SER A 84 29.24 -9.37 19.37
N ASP A 85 28.35 -8.87 18.52
CA ASP A 85 28.65 -7.75 17.61
C ASP A 85 28.36 -6.37 18.24
N ALA A 86 28.10 -6.34 19.56
CA ALA A 86 27.80 -5.12 20.32
C ALA A 86 28.97 -4.13 20.29
N THR A 87 28.67 -2.87 19.97
CA THR A 87 29.62 -1.76 20.06
C THR A 87 29.72 -1.25 21.49
N LEU A 88 30.79 -0.52 21.80
CA LEU A 88 30.93 0.21 23.06
C LEU A 88 29.78 1.19 23.30
N SER A 89 29.07 1.67 22.27
CA SER A 89 27.87 2.49 22.47
C SER A 89 26.72 1.67 23.07
N THR A 90 26.50 0.46 22.57
CA THR A 90 25.50 -0.47 23.14
C THR A 90 25.91 -0.91 24.55
N ILE A 91 27.18 -1.27 24.73
CA ILE A 91 27.71 -1.73 26.02
C ILE A 91 27.65 -0.63 27.07
N PHE A 92 27.96 0.62 26.71
CA PHE A 92 27.84 1.77 27.59
C PHE A 92 26.41 2.00 28.09
N GLY A 93 25.39 1.62 27.32
CA GLY A 93 24.00 1.65 27.78
C GLY A 93 23.71 0.68 28.93
N GLN A 94 24.42 -0.46 28.97
CA GLN A 94 24.30 -1.46 30.04
C GLN A 94 25.25 -1.17 31.22
N TYR A 95 26.48 -0.75 30.93
CA TYR A 95 27.52 -0.43 31.90
C TYR A 95 27.77 1.08 31.93
N HIS A 96 26.71 1.81 32.26
CA HIS A 96 26.73 3.27 32.27
C HIS A 96 27.58 3.78 33.43
N GLY A 97 28.73 4.39 33.13
CA GLY A 97 29.68 4.83 34.15
C GLY A 97 30.86 5.61 33.58
N VAL A 98 31.82 5.90 34.45
CA VAL A 98 33.07 6.61 34.11
C VAL A 98 34.17 5.59 33.90
N TYR A 99 34.82 5.63 32.73
CA TYR A 99 35.89 4.72 32.36
C TYR A 99 37.24 5.42 32.50
N HIS A 100 38.09 4.87 33.36
CA HIS A 100 39.42 5.39 33.66
C HIS A 100 40.48 4.56 32.94
N MET A 101 41.39 5.23 32.25
CA MET A 101 42.45 4.61 31.44
C MET A 101 43.76 5.34 31.66
N THR A 102 44.89 4.66 31.44
CA THR A 102 46.19 5.32 31.43
C THR A 102 46.34 6.22 30.21
N ALA A 103 47.27 7.18 30.27
CA ALA A 103 47.63 7.99 29.11
C ALA A 103 48.24 7.14 27.98
N GLU A 104 49.00 6.10 28.33
CA GLU A 104 49.61 5.16 27.39
C GLU A 104 48.53 4.39 26.60
N ASP A 105 47.56 3.79 27.30
CA ASP A 105 46.44 3.08 26.66
C ASP A 105 45.61 4.02 25.77
N THR A 106 45.37 5.25 26.24
CA THR A 106 44.61 6.25 25.49
C THR A 106 45.35 6.65 24.21
N ASN A 107 46.66 6.86 24.28
CA ASN A 107 47.49 7.20 23.13
C ASN A 107 47.59 6.03 22.15
N LEU A 108 47.69 4.79 22.64
CA LEU A 108 47.68 3.58 21.81
C LEU A 108 46.39 3.49 21.00
N ILE A 109 45.23 3.59 21.65
CA ILE A 109 43.93 3.56 20.96
C ILE A 109 43.82 4.70 19.96
N ARG A 110 44.20 5.93 20.35
CA ARG A 110 44.13 7.11 19.47
C ARG A 110 44.97 6.91 18.21
N ALA A 111 46.21 6.44 18.36
CA ALA A 111 47.10 6.16 17.23
C ALA A 111 46.53 5.03 16.35
N TRP A 112 46.07 3.94 16.97
CA TRP A 112 45.49 2.81 16.26
C TRP A 112 44.27 3.24 15.44
N CYS A 113 43.30 3.93 16.04
CA CYS A 113 42.10 4.40 15.35
C CYS A 113 42.43 5.34 14.19
N LYS A 114 43.41 6.25 14.36
CA LYS A 114 43.81 7.18 13.29
C LYS A 114 44.45 6.45 12.11
N ASN A 115 45.26 5.43 12.36
CA ASN A 115 46.04 4.75 11.33
C ASN A 115 45.29 3.61 10.63
N ASN A 116 44.26 3.06 11.28
CA ASN A 116 43.55 1.87 10.79
C ASN A 116 42.11 2.15 10.31
N ALA A 117 41.60 3.38 10.47
CA ALA A 117 40.25 3.70 10.01
C ALA A 117 40.11 3.53 8.49
N PRO A 118 39.14 2.72 8.00
CA PRO A 118 38.82 2.63 6.57
C PRO A 118 37.93 3.81 6.11
N PHE A 119 37.86 4.88 6.89
CA PHE A 119 37.07 6.09 6.70
C PHE A 119 37.81 7.27 7.35
N SER A 120 37.45 8.50 6.98
CA SER A 120 37.97 9.68 7.68
C SER A 120 37.49 9.66 9.14
N PHE A 121 38.43 9.60 10.09
CA PHE A 121 38.13 9.49 11.50
C PHE A 121 38.82 10.56 12.33
N SER A 122 38.03 11.22 13.18
CA SER A 122 38.48 12.10 14.25
C SER A 122 37.53 11.92 15.44
N SER A 123 38.05 12.08 16.65
CA SER A 123 37.26 12.06 17.89
C SER A 123 37.82 13.07 18.86
N ASP A 124 36.92 13.80 19.53
CA ASP A 124 37.23 14.72 20.63
C ASP A 124 37.23 14.01 21.99
N GLY A 125 37.20 12.67 21.99
CA GLY A 125 37.26 11.85 23.19
C GLY A 125 38.52 12.15 24.01
N ASP A 126 38.31 12.38 25.31
CA ASP A 126 39.34 12.59 26.33
C ASP A 126 39.99 11.27 26.80
N THR A 127 39.27 10.15 26.73
CA THR A 127 39.77 8.81 27.05
C THR A 127 39.78 7.88 25.84
N GLY A 128 40.70 6.91 25.84
CA GLY A 128 40.76 5.87 24.80
C GLY A 128 39.42 5.16 24.60
N TYR A 129 38.66 4.94 25.67
CA TYR A 129 37.33 4.35 25.64
C TYR A 129 36.36 5.17 24.77
N LYS A 130 36.29 6.49 24.99
CA LYS A 130 35.41 7.37 24.19
C LYS A 130 35.84 7.40 22.73
N ILE A 131 37.16 7.47 22.47
CA ILE A 131 37.71 7.45 21.11
C ILE A 131 37.33 6.16 20.37
N LEU A 132 37.54 4.99 20.98
CA LEU A 132 37.19 3.71 20.37
C LEU A 132 35.67 3.57 20.19
N ARG A 133 34.87 4.08 21.14
CA ARG A 133 33.41 4.11 21.01
C ARG A 133 32.97 4.94 19.82
N ASP A 134 33.56 6.11 19.61
CA ASP A 134 33.26 6.97 18.47
C ASP A 134 33.69 6.29 17.15
N TYR A 135 34.84 5.63 17.14
CA TYR A 135 35.31 4.83 16.00
C TYR A 135 34.30 3.74 15.63
N GLN A 136 33.88 2.93 16.61
CA GLN A 136 32.92 1.85 16.40
C GLN A 136 31.56 2.37 15.93
N LYS A 137 31.10 3.50 16.48
CA LYS A 137 29.87 4.15 16.03
C LYS A 137 29.99 4.56 14.56
N ARG A 138 31.06 5.26 14.20
CA ARG A 138 31.31 5.70 12.82
C ARG A 138 31.44 4.53 11.85
N LEU A 139 32.14 3.46 12.24
CA LEU A 139 32.24 2.23 11.46
C LEU A 139 30.85 1.65 11.13
N ARG A 140 29.95 1.57 12.13
CA ARG A 140 28.58 1.08 11.91
C ARG A 140 27.77 2.00 11.00
N GLU A 141 27.91 3.32 11.13
CA GLU A 141 27.27 4.31 10.25
C GLU A 141 27.71 4.12 8.79
N GLU A 142 29.02 3.99 8.55
CA GLU A 142 29.60 3.78 7.21
C GLU A 142 29.17 2.43 6.61
N GLN A 143 29.18 1.35 7.40
CA GLN A 143 28.69 0.04 6.96
C GLN A 143 27.20 0.07 6.58
N LEU A 144 26.39 0.79 7.37
CA LEU A 144 24.97 0.96 7.09
C LEU A 144 24.75 1.77 5.80
N ALA A 145 25.49 2.86 5.61
CA ALA A 145 25.45 3.67 4.39
C ALA A 145 25.79 2.83 3.15
N ARG A 146 26.90 2.07 3.18
CA ARG A 146 27.28 1.14 2.09
C ARG A 146 26.22 0.07 1.82
N ARG A 147 25.53 -0.41 2.86
CA ARG A 147 24.41 -1.36 2.69
C ARG A 147 23.21 -0.68 2.03
N HIS A 148 22.90 0.55 2.44
CA HIS A 148 21.84 1.37 1.84
C HIS A 148 22.13 1.65 0.37
N ASP A 149 23.35 2.04 0.02
CA ASP A 149 23.75 2.30 -1.37
C ASP A 149 23.58 1.07 -2.26
N ARG A 150 24.06 -0.10 -1.83
CA ARG A 150 23.84 -1.37 -2.55
C ARG A 150 22.37 -1.72 -2.75
N ILE A 151 21.53 -1.43 -1.74
CA ILE A 151 20.08 -1.64 -1.87
C ILE A 151 19.50 -0.66 -2.89
N LYS A 152 19.85 0.62 -2.82
CA LYS A 152 19.40 1.67 -3.75
C LYS A 152 19.78 1.33 -5.18
N GLU A 153 21.05 0.99 -5.44
CA GLU A 153 21.54 0.59 -6.76
C GLU A 153 20.75 -0.58 -7.36
N ARG A 154 20.47 -1.61 -6.56
CA ARG A 154 19.67 -2.77 -7.00
C ARG A 154 18.24 -2.37 -7.35
N ILE A 155 17.63 -1.50 -6.57
CA ILE A 155 16.29 -0.98 -6.83
C ILE A 155 16.30 -0.14 -8.09
N ASP A 156 17.24 0.80 -8.21
CA ASP A 156 17.36 1.70 -9.36
C ASP A 156 17.58 0.91 -10.65
N ALA A 157 18.41 -0.12 -10.62
CA ALA A 157 18.59 -1.03 -11.75
C ALA A 157 17.27 -1.68 -12.20
N LYS A 158 16.41 -2.14 -11.27
CA LYS A 158 15.09 -2.69 -11.62
C LYS A 158 14.13 -1.61 -12.15
N MET A 159 14.24 -0.38 -11.65
CA MET A 159 13.38 0.76 -12.03
C MET A 159 13.76 1.42 -13.36
N ARG A 160 14.95 1.19 -13.90
CA ARG A 160 15.41 1.79 -15.18
C ARG A 160 14.45 1.57 -16.36
N GLN A 161 13.76 0.43 -16.38
CA GLN A 161 12.80 0.08 -17.44
C GLN A 161 11.43 0.76 -17.29
N ILE A 162 11.16 1.45 -16.16
CA ILE A 162 9.88 2.11 -15.93
C ILE A 162 9.85 3.46 -16.64
N THR A 163 8.83 3.69 -17.47
CA THR A 163 8.70 4.91 -18.25
C THR A 163 7.74 5.90 -17.57
N PRO A 164 7.79 7.19 -17.89
CA PRO A 164 6.72 8.12 -17.52
C PRO A 164 5.34 7.65 -18.02
N LEU A 165 4.26 8.11 -17.38
CA LEU A 165 2.91 7.80 -17.88
C LEU A 165 2.67 8.49 -19.22
N PRO A 166 2.07 7.80 -20.20
CA PRO A 166 1.59 8.44 -21.42
C PRO A 166 0.54 9.52 -21.12
N PRO A 167 0.48 10.63 -21.90
CA PRO A 167 -0.53 11.67 -21.73
C PRO A 167 -1.98 11.14 -21.78
N ALA A 168 -2.22 10.11 -22.60
CA ALA A 168 -3.53 9.46 -22.71
C ALA A 168 -4.04 8.85 -21.39
N VAL A 169 -3.15 8.55 -20.43
CA VAL A 169 -3.56 8.11 -19.10
C VAL A 169 -4.21 9.24 -18.32
N MET A 170 -3.67 10.47 -18.42
CA MET A 170 -4.25 11.62 -17.74
C MET A 170 -5.60 12.01 -18.35
N GLU A 171 -5.73 11.93 -19.67
CA GLU A 171 -7.03 12.11 -20.33
C GLU A 171 -8.05 11.09 -19.83
N TRP A 172 -7.68 9.81 -19.74
CA TRP A 172 -8.57 8.79 -19.19
C TRP A 172 -8.90 8.99 -17.71
N VAL A 173 -7.95 9.48 -16.90
CA VAL A 173 -8.20 9.83 -15.49
C VAL A 173 -9.29 10.91 -15.40
N ASP A 174 -9.18 11.94 -16.23
CA ASP A 174 -10.17 13.01 -16.27
C ASP A 174 -11.52 12.52 -16.82
N GLN A 175 -11.54 11.80 -17.95
CA GLN A 175 -12.76 11.41 -18.67
C GLN A 175 -13.55 10.26 -18.04
N GLU A 176 -12.86 9.31 -17.41
CA GLU A 176 -13.47 8.07 -16.92
C GLU A 176 -13.28 7.86 -15.43
N LEU A 177 -12.06 7.99 -14.90
CA LEU A 177 -11.80 7.70 -13.47
C LEU A 177 -12.51 8.70 -12.55
N MET A 178 -12.43 9.99 -12.87
CA MET A 178 -12.90 11.08 -12.01
C MET A 178 -14.27 11.64 -12.40
N LYS A 179 -14.87 11.08 -13.46
CA LYS A 179 -16.16 11.51 -14.03
C LYS A 179 -17.28 11.67 -13.01
N GLU A 180 -17.37 10.77 -12.03
CA GLU A 180 -18.42 10.77 -11.01
C GLU A 180 -18.32 11.94 -10.01
N TYR A 181 -17.15 12.59 -9.94
CA TYR A 181 -16.92 13.75 -9.07
C TYR A 181 -17.24 15.09 -9.73
N ARG A 182 -17.55 15.10 -11.03
CA ARG A 182 -17.91 16.31 -11.77
C ARG A 182 -19.20 16.90 -11.22
N CYS A 183 -19.22 18.19 -10.99
CA CYS A 183 -20.38 18.87 -10.41
C CYS A 183 -20.65 20.23 -11.05
N ILE A 184 -21.85 20.75 -10.80
CA ILE A 184 -22.17 22.16 -11.02
C ILE A 184 -22.49 22.78 -9.67
N PHE A 185 -21.66 23.73 -9.25
CA PHE A 185 -21.94 24.56 -8.09
C PHE A 185 -22.92 25.66 -8.51
N TYR A 186 -24.01 25.85 -7.77
CA TYR A 186 -24.99 26.88 -8.08
C TYR A 186 -25.51 27.58 -6.83
N ASP A 187 -25.81 28.87 -6.99
CA ASP A 187 -26.45 29.67 -5.96
C ASP A 187 -27.97 29.62 -6.17
N TYR A 188 -28.69 28.98 -5.24
CA TYR A 188 -30.13 28.87 -5.36
C TYR A 188 -30.84 30.22 -5.13
N GLN A 189 -31.55 30.69 -6.15
CA GLN A 189 -32.39 31.87 -6.11
C GLN A 189 -33.87 31.45 -6.06
N LYS A 190 -34.52 31.69 -4.91
CA LYS A 190 -35.92 31.35 -4.67
C LYS A 190 -36.82 31.98 -5.74
N GLY A 191 -37.71 31.18 -6.32
CA GLY A 191 -38.69 31.62 -7.32
C GLY A 191 -38.19 31.70 -8.76
N LYS A 192 -36.88 31.46 -9.01
CA LYS A 192 -36.35 31.36 -10.38
C LYS A 192 -36.31 29.91 -10.85
N LYS A 193 -36.82 29.67 -12.07
CA LYS A 193 -36.75 28.34 -12.72
C LYS A 193 -35.33 28.00 -13.20
N LYS A 194 -34.63 29.00 -13.72
CA LYS A 194 -33.23 28.93 -14.13
C LYS A 194 -32.31 29.44 -13.02
N GLN A 195 -31.26 28.69 -12.76
CA GLN A 195 -30.22 29.04 -11.79
C GLN A 195 -28.89 29.20 -12.53
N ARG A 196 -28.04 30.13 -12.09
CA ARG A 196 -26.66 30.24 -12.58
C ARG A 196 -25.80 29.27 -11.80
N GLY A 197 -25.05 28.45 -12.52
CA GLY A 197 -24.07 27.54 -11.95
C GLY A 197 -22.72 27.68 -12.62
N TRP A 198 -21.70 27.09 -12.02
CA TRP A 198 -20.36 26.95 -12.56
C TRP A 198 -20.02 25.46 -12.62
N CYS A 199 -19.57 24.99 -13.78
CA CYS A 199 -19.23 23.58 -14.00
C CYS A 199 -17.79 23.30 -13.61
N SER A 200 -17.57 22.29 -12.74
CA SER A 200 -16.23 21.89 -12.28
C SER A 200 -15.33 21.32 -13.37
N HIS A 201 -15.93 20.86 -14.48
CA HIS A 201 -15.20 20.17 -15.54
C HIS A 201 -14.82 21.09 -16.71
N CYS A 202 -15.77 21.82 -17.30
CA CYS A 202 -15.47 22.74 -18.41
C CYS A 202 -15.14 24.17 -17.96
N HIS A 203 -15.26 24.44 -16.66
CA HIS A 203 -14.97 25.71 -16.01
C HIS A 203 -15.80 26.91 -16.52
N GLN A 204 -16.91 26.64 -17.19
CA GLN A 204 -17.83 27.66 -17.68
C GLN A 204 -18.97 27.92 -16.71
N GLU A 205 -19.42 29.18 -16.68
CA GLU A 205 -20.72 29.51 -16.11
C GLU A 205 -21.83 29.07 -17.05
N VAL A 206 -22.86 28.46 -16.47
CA VAL A 206 -23.96 27.84 -17.20
C VAL A 206 -25.31 28.17 -16.55
N GLU A 207 -26.36 28.22 -17.36
CA GLU A 207 -27.74 28.27 -16.85
C GLU A 207 -28.31 26.85 -16.76
N ILE A 208 -28.74 26.46 -15.56
CA ILE A 208 -29.33 25.15 -15.29
C ILE A 208 -30.80 25.31 -14.89
N GLU A 209 -31.66 24.42 -15.38
CA GLU A 209 -33.11 24.49 -15.15
C GLU A 209 -33.55 23.46 -14.11
N HIS A 210 -34.35 23.91 -13.13
CA HIS A 210 -34.87 23.08 -12.04
C HIS A 210 -33.83 22.19 -11.31
N PRO A 211 -32.61 22.68 -10.98
CA PRO A 211 -31.61 21.85 -10.33
C PRO A 211 -32.04 21.46 -8.92
N LYS A 212 -31.97 20.16 -8.62
CA LYS A 212 -32.16 19.61 -7.27
C LYS A 212 -30.81 19.28 -6.67
N HIS A 213 -30.56 19.73 -5.43
CA HIS A 213 -29.31 19.43 -4.73
C HIS A 213 -29.04 17.92 -4.69
N ARG A 214 -27.82 17.52 -5.06
CA ARG A 214 -27.31 16.14 -5.19
C ARG A 214 -28.00 15.30 -6.27
N ALA A 215 -28.92 15.86 -7.05
CA ALA A 215 -29.42 15.16 -8.21
C ALA A 215 -28.38 15.18 -9.33
N GLN A 216 -28.37 14.09 -10.10
CA GLN A 216 -27.60 14.01 -11.33
C GLN A 216 -28.26 14.87 -12.42
N GLY A 217 -27.43 15.34 -13.34
CA GLY A 217 -27.84 16.08 -14.52
C GLY A 217 -26.71 16.14 -15.52
N GLU A 218 -26.84 17.04 -16.48
CA GLU A 218 -25.87 17.24 -17.55
C GLU A 218 -25.50 18.72 -17.62
N CYS A 219 -24.23 18.99 -17.84
CA CYS A 219 -23.78 20.35 -18.10
C CYS A 219 -24.26 20.81 -19.49
N PRO A 220 -25.00 21.92 -19.61
CA PRO A 220 -25.52 22.38 -20.91
C PRO A 220 -24.43 22.89 -21.86
N HIS A 221 -23.20 23.11 -21.37
CA HIS A 221 -22.07 23.55 -22.20
C HIS A 221 -21.22 22.38 -22.71
N CYS A 222 -20.78 21.48 -21.83
CA CYS A 222 -19.86 20.39 -22.19
C CYS A 222 -20.52 19.01 -22.23
N HIS A 223 -21.82 18.92 -21.95
CA HIS A 223 -22.59 17.67 -21.97
C HIS A 223 -22.08 16.58 -21.01
N SER A 224 -21.19 16.95 -20.08
CA SER A 224 -20.72 16.03 -19.05
C SER A 224 -21.82 15.74 -18.04
N LYS A 225 -21.92 14.47 -17.65
CA LYS A 225 -22.68 14.05 -16.47
C LYS A 225 -22.10 14.75 -15.24
N VAL A 226 -22.97 15.35 -14.45
CA VAL A 226 -22.63 16.12 -13.25
C VAL A 226 -23.65 15.87 -12.16
N PHE A 227 -23.33 16.23 -10.92
CA PHE A 227 -24.33 16.43 -9.88
C PHE A 227 -24.42 17.91 -9.45
N PHE A 228 -25.61 18.34 -9.05
CA PHE A 228 -25.84 19.74 -8.69
C PHE A 228 -25.57 20.01 -7.21
N LEU A 229 -24.71 20.98 -6.91
CA LEU A 229 -24.40 21.39 -5.54
C LEU A 229 -24.86 22.83 -5.26
N ALA A 230 -25.89 22.96 -4.42
CA ALA A 230 -26.37 24.25 -3.95
C ALA A 230 -25.42 24.79 -2.86
N THR A 231 -24.67 25.84 -3.16
CA THR A 231 -23.67 26.47 -2.26
C THR A 231 -24.30 26.94 -0.94
N GLY A 232 -25.52 27.49 -0.99
CA GLY A 232 -26.25 27.97 0.18
C GLY A 232 -26.75 26.89 1.15
N LYS A 233 -26.49 25.61 0.87
CA LYS A 233 -26.73 24.51 1.82
C LYS A 233 -25.54 24.25 2.74
N PHE A 234 -24.40 24.91 2.50
CA PHE A 234 -23.18 24.75 3.27
C PHE A 234 -23.01 25.95 4.23
N LYS A 235 -22.48 25.68 5.43
CA LYS A 235 -22.39 26.65 6.54
C LYS A 235 -21.70 27.97 6.16
N ASP A 236 -20.66 27.88 5.34
CA ASP A 236 -19.86 29.02 4.89
C ASP A 236 -20.15 29.39 3.43
N HIS A 237 -21.27 28.92 2.87
CA HIS A 237 -21.61 29.01 1.43
C HIS A 237 -20.53 28.40 0.51
N GLU A 238 -19.72 27.49 1.07
CA GLU A 238 -18.58 26.88 0.41
C GLU A 238 -18.82 25.38 0.27
N ALA A 239 -19.14 24.96 -0.95
CA ALA A 239 -19.28 23.55 -1.30
C ALA A 239 -17.92 23.02 -1.74
N VAL A 240 -17.50 21.90 -1.15
CA VAL A 240 -16.23 21.23 -1.45
C VAL A 240 -16.51 19.81 -1.93
N VAL A 241 -15.90 19.44 -3.04
CA VAL A 241 -15.88 18.07 -3.56
C VAL A 241 -14.46 17.53 -3.41
N ARG A 242 -14.37 16.31 -2.89
CA ARG A 242 -13.11 15.58 -2.75
C ARG A 242 -13.25 14.22 -3.41
N GLY A 243 -12.29 13.87 -4.25
CA GLY A 243 -12.13 12.53 -4.79
C GLY A 243 -10.83 11.89 -4.29
N ASP A 244 -10.86 10.60 -4.04
CA ASP A 244 -9.70 9.75 -3.72
C ASP A 244 -9.93 8.41 -4.41
N GLU A 245 -9.41 8.29 -5.64
CA GLU A 245 -9.54 7.08 -6.44
C GLU A 245 -8.19 6.47 -6.73
N TRP A 246 -8.22 5.15 -6.91
CA TRP A 246 -7.05 4.37 -7.24
C TRP A 246 -7.21 3.77 -8.63
N PHE A 247 -6.12 3.78 -9.40
CA PHE A 247 -6.02 3.01 -10.63
C PHE A 247 -4.68 2.30 -10.78
N CYS A 248 -4.65 1.30 -11.66
CA CYS A 248 -3.43 0.63 -12.07
C CYS A 248 -3.14 0.84 -13.55
N TYR A 249 -1.91 1.26 -13.84
CA TYR A 249 -1.33 1.23 -15.17
C TYR A 249 -0.40 0.02 -15.27
N ILE A 250 -0.68 -0.88 -16.21
CA ILE A 250 0.09 -2.11 -16.40
C ILE A 250 1.09 -1.86 -17.52
N GLN A 251 2.34 -1.62 -17.15
CA GLN A 251 3.40 -1.36 -18.11
C GLN A 251 4.03 -2.69 -18.57
N PRO A 252 4.11 -2.97 -19.88
CA PRO A 252 4.94 -4.06 -20.37
C PRO A 252 6.41 -3.87 -19.97
N THR A 253 7.09 -4.97 -19.67
CA THR A 253 8.53 -5.00 -19.38
C THR A 253 9.20 -6.10 -20.21
N ASP A 254 10.53 -6.15 -20.20
CA ASP A 254 11.28 -7.17 -20.94
C ASP A 254 10.95 -8.59 -20.45
N GLU A 255 10.82 -8.77 -19.12
CA GLU A 255 10.53 -10.07 -18.49
C GLU A 255 9.02 -10.40 -18.39
N GLY A 256 8.13 -9.42 -18.59
CA GLY A 256 6.69 -9.56 -18.37
C GLY A 256 6.00 -8.20 -18.29
N TRP A 257 5.63 -7.79 -17.07
CA TRP A 257 5.05 -6.47 -16.82
C TRP A 257 5.33 -5.93 -15.41
N CYS A 258 5.11 -4.63 -15.25
CA CYS A 258 5.05 -3.94 -13.97
C CYS A 258 3.64 -3.39 -13.75
N LEU A 259 2.99 -3.82 -12.67
CA LEU A 259 1.78 -3.19 -12.17
C LEU A 259 2.18 -1.91 -11.44
N ARG A 260 1.71 -0.76 -11.90
CA ARG A 260 1.99 0.55 -11.29
C ARG A 260 0.70 1.11 -10.73
N TYR A 261 0.64 1.31 -9.42
CA TYR A 261 -0.56 1.75 -8.72
C TYR A 261 -0.47 3.23 -8.41
N PHE A 262 -1.50 3.94 -8.80
CA PHE A 262 -1.62 5.38 -8.63
C PHE A 262 -2.83 5.72 -7.78
N GLN A 263 -2.63 6.67 -6.89
CA GLN A 263 -3.68 7.35 -6.15
C GLN A 263 -3.88 8.72 -6.76
N VAL A 264 -5.13 9.06 -7.04
CA VAL A 264 -5.53 10.34 -7.61
C VAL A 264 -6.42 11.05 -6.61
N TYR A 265 -5.98 12.22 -6.17
CA TYR A 265 -6.77 13.11 -5.37
C TYR A 265 -7.36 14.21 -6.24
N LEU A 266 -8.66 14.45 -6.06
CA LEU A 266 -9.34 15.61 -6.61
C LEU A 266 -9.75 16.54 -5.47
N TYR A 267 -9.55 17.83 -5.65
CA TYR A 267 -10.14 18.86 -4.80
C TYR A 267 -10.82 19.92 -5.68
N SER A 268 -12.11 20.15 -5.46
CA SER A 268 -12.86 21.22 -6.13
C SER A 268 -13.67 22.01 -5.11
N ASN A 269 -13.75 23.32 -5.30
CA ASN A 269 -14.34 24.25 -4.35
C ASN A 269 -15.15 25.33 -5.07
N SER A 270 -16.39 25.54 -4.62
CA SER A 270 -17.32 26.50 -5.21
C SER A 270 -16.88 27.96 -5.07
N ARG A 271 -16.09 28.29 -4.05
CA ARG A 271 -15.64 29.65 -3.75
C ARG A 271 -14.48 30.07 -4.63
N THR A 272 -13.47 29.21 -4.75
CA THR A 272 -12.30 29.50 -5.59
C THR A 272 -12.65 29.34 -7.07
N ARG A 273 -13.66 28.50 -7.40
CA ARG A 273 -14.00 28.11 -8.78
C ARG A 273 -12.74 27.67 -9.55
N THR A 274 -11.77 27.14 -8.80
CA THR A 274 -10.59 26.50 -9.37
C THR A 274 -11.11 25.23 -10.02
N GLY A 275 -10.67 25.02 -11.26
CA GLY A 275 -10.98 23.81 -12.00
C GLY A 275 -10.63 22.53 -11.25
N GLU A 276 -10.97 21.39 -11.83
CA GLU A 276 -10.55 20.09 -11.30
C GLU A 276 -9.01 20.00 -11.23
N GLU A 277 -8.44 20.20 -10.04
CA GLU A 277 -7.01 20.01 -9.78
C GLU A 277 -6.78 18.58 -9.31
N TYR A 278 -6.15 17.78 -10.17
CA TYR A 278 -5.77 16.41 -9.87
C TYR A 278 -4.35 16.34 -9.32
N THR A 279 -4.18 15.73 -8.15
CA THR A 279 -2.86 15.33 -7.65
C THR A 279 -2.68 13.83 -7.83
N LEU A 280 -1.64 13.45 -8.55
CA LEU A 280 -1.34 12.05 -8.87
C LEU A 280 -0.12 11.58 -8.06
N PHE A 281 -0.26 10.46 -7.34
CA PHE A 281 0.83 9.81 -6.63
C PHE A 281 0.99 8.37 -7.09
N GLU A 282 2.16 8.01 -7.60
CA GLU A 282 2.52 6.60 -7.77
C GLU A 282 2.93 6.02 -6.42
N ARG A 283 2.19 5.03 -5.92
CA ARG A 283 2.37 4.50 -4.56
C ARG A 283 3.03 3.14 -4.53
N HIS A 284 2.68 2.25 -5.47
CA HIS A 284 3.14 0.87 -5.46
C HIS A 284 3.57 0.39 -6.86
N ARG A 285 4.59 -0.48 -6.89
CA ARG A 285 5.04 -1.20 -8.09
C ARG A 285 5.18 -2.68 -7.80
N CYS A 286 4.65 -3.53 -8.68
CA CYS A 286 4.81 -4.98 -8.60
C CYS A 286 5.32 -5.53 -9.95
N PHE A 287 6.50 -6.14 -9.95
CA PHE A 287 7.09 -6.72 -11.16
C PHE A 287 6.76 -8.19 -11.28
N TYR A 288 6.18 -8.60 -12.41
CA TYR A 288 5.89 -9.99 -12.74
C TYR A 288 6.79 -10.46 -13.89
N SER A 289 7.38 -11.65 -13.73
CA SER A 289 8.17 -12.32 -14.76
C SER A 289 7.35 -13.47 -15.32
N LEU A 290 7.17 -13.47 -16.64
CA LEU A 290 6.56 -14.56 -17.39
C LEU A 290 7.45 -15.80 -17.39
N ALA A 291 8.77 -15.61 -17.51
CA ALA A 291 9.74 -16.70 -17.51
C ALA A 291 9.77 -17.45 -16.17
N LEU A 292 9.68 -16.72 -15.06
CA LEU A 292 9.61 -17.31 -13.71
C LEU A 292 8.19 -17.65 -13.25
N GLN A 293 7.17 -17.29 -14.06
CA GLN A 293 5.75 -17.40 -13.73
C GLN A 293 5.40 -16.84 -12.35
N GLY A 294 6.01 -15.72 -11.97
CA GLY A 294 5.93 -15.19 -10.62
C GLY A 294 6.37 -13.74 -10.46
N TYR A 295 5.99 -13.16 -9.33
CA TYR A 295 6.43 -11.82 -8.96
C TYR A 295 7.91 -11.83 -8.54
N THR A 296 8.68 -10.87 -9.07
CA THR A 296 10.12 -10.74 -8.83
C THR A 296 10.48 -9.60 -7.87
N GLY A 297 9.51 -8.76 -7.50
CA GLY A 297 9.71 -7.70 -6.53
C GLY A 297 8.49 -6.82 -6.33
N PHE A 298 8.37 -6.29 -5.12
CA PHE A 298 7.33 -5.36 -4.68
C PHE A 298 7.98 -4.11 -4.10
N TYR A 299 7.46 -2.94 -4.45
CA TYR A 299 8.06 -1.68 -4.06
C TYR A 299 7.01 -0.62 -3.73
N ASP A 300 7.25 0.12 -2.65
CA ASP A 300 6.40 1.21 -2.19
C ASP A 300 7.16 2.54 -2.25
N TRP A 301 6.44 3.61 -2.55
CA TRP A 301 6.98 4.97 -2.46
C TRP A 301 6.91 5.49 -1.02
N GLY A 302 8.04 5.87 -0.44
CA GLY A 302 8.08 6.48 0.88
C GLY A 302 9.48 6.80 1.37
N ASN A 303 9.59 7.05 2.68
CA ASN A 303 10.86 7.38 3.33
C ASN A 303 11.73 6.11 3.46
N PHE A 304 12.75 6.01 2.61
CA PHE A 304 13.64 4.84 2.57
C PHE A 304 14.40 4.70 3.89
N ARG A 305 14.12 3.61 4.62
CA ARG A 305 14.82 3.25 5.88
C ARG A 305 14.88 4.40 6.91
N GLN A 306 13.86 5.26 6.92
CA GLN A 306 13.78 6.44 7.80
C GLN A 306 14.97 7.41 7.64
N THR A 307 15.59 7.44 6.46
CA THR A 307 16.74 8.33 6.16
C THR A 307 16.33 9.77 5.81
N GLY A 308 15.05 9.99 5.53
CA GLY A 308 14.52 11.26 4.99
C GLY A 308 14.49 11.30 3.45
N GLU A 309 15.11 10.32 2.78
CA GLU A 309 15.08 10.20 1.32
C GLU A 309 13.76 9.56 0.85
N MET A 310 12.94 10.32 0.10
CA MET A 310 11.69 9.84 -0.49
C MET A 310 11.95 9.13 -1.82
N ARG A 311 11.68 7.82 -1.88
CA ARG A 311 11.89 6.99 -3.09
C ARG A 311 11.13 5.67 -3.02
N PHE A 312 11.16 4.91 -4.12
CA PHE A 312 10.74 3.52 -4.09
C PHE A 312 11.71 2.67 -3.26
N TYR A 313 11.15 1.84 -2.37
CA TYR A 313 11.90 0.87 -1.58
C TYR A 313 11.21 -0.51 -1.59
N GLY A 314 12.00 -1.58 -1.44
CA GLY A 314 11.49 -2.94 -1.50
C GLY A 314 10.66 -3.32 -0.26
N VAL A 315 9.53 -4.00 -0.49
CA VAL A 315 8.64 -4.56 0.53
C VAL A 315 8.43 -6.06 0.31
N SER A 316 7.95 -6.77 1.33
CA SER A 316 7.76 -8.24 1.30
C SER A 316 6.49 -8.68 0.59
N GLU A 317 5.48 -7.81 0.54
CA GLU A 317 4.17 -8.12 0.02
C GLU A 317 3.74 -7.11 -1.03
N ARG A 318 2.91 -7.58 -1.96
CA ARG A 318 2.31 -6.75 -2.99
C ARG A 318 1.04 -6.06 -2.47
N TRP A 319 0.73 -4.90 -3.04
CA TRP A 319 -0.58 -4.26 -2.92
C TRP A 319 -1.67 -5.07 -3.64
N ARG A 320 -2.73 -5.46 -2.93
CA ARG A 320 -3.78 -6.39 -3.40
C ARG A 320 -5.18 -5.77 -3.49
N TRP A 321 -5.29 -4.45 -3.39
CA TRP A 321 -6.60 -3.80 -3.36
C TRP A 321 -7.18 -3.62 -4.75
N SER A 322 -8.51 -3.71 -4.83
CA SER A 322 -9.26 -3.48 -6.06
C SER A 322 -9.19 -2.02 -6.49
N CYS A 323 -8.84 -1.79 -7.75
CA CYS A 323 -8.79 -0.47 -8.35
C CYS A 323 -9.27 -0.51 -9.81
N ARG A 324 -9.44 0.67 -10.42
CA ARG A 324 -9.70 0.75 -11.86
C ARG A 324 -8.42 0.40 -12.63
N ILE A 325 -8.54 -0.18 -13.82
CA ILE A 325 -7.38 -0.56 -14.63
C ILE A 325 -7.39 0.29 -15.89
N TYR A 326 -6.25 0.90 -16.23
CA TYR A 326 -6.15 1.67 -17.46
C TYR A 326 -6.19 0.72 -18.68
N PRO A 327 -7.23 0.82 -19.55
CA PRO A 327 -7.47 -0.17 -20.59
C PRO A 327 -6.46 -0.09 -21.74
N GLY A 328 -5.93 1.10 -22.06
CA GLY A 328 -5.13 1.33 -23.27
C GLY A 328 -3.78 0.59 -23.36
N THR A 329 -3.37 -0.14 -22.32
CA THR A 329 -2.19 -1.01 -22.34
C THR A 329 -2.52 -2.50 -22.49
N MET A 330 -3.79 -2.87 -22.38
CA MET A 330 -4.21 -4.27 -22.27
C MET A 330 -3.89 -5.07 -23.51
N ASP A 331 -3.92 -4.48 -24.70
CA ASP A 331 -3.53 -5.14 -25.94
C ASP A 331 -2.04 -5.56 -25.95
N ALA A 332 -1.15 -4.70 -25.47
CA ALA A 332 0.28 -5.03 -25.35
C ALA A 332 0.51 -6.13 -24.30
N ILE A 333 -0.25 -6.11 -23.20
CA ILE A 333 -0.18 -7.14 -22.15
C ILE A 333 -0.71 -8.49 -22.67
N ARG A 334 -1.81 -8.48 -23.41
CA ARG A 334 -2.40 -9.65 -24.07
C ARG A 334 -1.41 -10.32 -25.02
N GLN A 335 -0.63 -9.54 -25.75
CA GLN A 335 0.37 -10.04 -26.70
C GLN A 335 1.63 -10.62 -26.03
N LYS A 336 1.92 -10.25 -24.76
CA LYS A 336 3.07 -10.76 -24.01
C LYS A 336 2.92 -12.23 -23.60
N ASP A 337 1.68 -12.74 -23.49
CA ASP A 337 1.42 -14.12 -23.10
C ASP A 337 0.41 -14.78 -24.04
N SER A 338 0.86 -15.84 -24.74
CA SER A 338 0.03 -16.56 -25.71
C SER A 338 -1.24 -17.18 -25.12
N ARG A 339 -1.27 -17.45 -23.80
CA ARG A 339 -2.46 -17.98 -23.12
C ARG A 339 -3.62 -17.00 -23.13
N MET A 340 -3.32 -15.70 -23.06
CA MET A 340 -4.33 -14.65 -22.98
C MET A 340 -4.75 -14.13 -24.36
N ARG A 341 -4.22 -14.69 -25.47
CA ARG A 341 -4.40 -14.17 -26.84
C ARG A 341 -5.84 -13.79 -27.21
N PHE A 342 -6.82 -14.58 -26.77
CA PHE A 342 -8.24 -14.38 -27.11
C PHE A 342 -9.07 -13.75 -25.99
N VAL A 343 -8.46 -13.50 -24.82
CA VAL A 343 -9.13 -12.83 -23.70
C VAL A 343 -9.29 -11.34 -24.03
N PRO A 344 -10.51 -10.79 -24.01
CA PRO A 344 -10.75 -9.36 -24.28
C PRO A 344 -10.38 -8.53 -23.04
N LEU A 345 -9.06 -8.42 -22.77
CA LEU A 345 -8.54 -7.79 -21.56
C LEU A 345 -8.90 -6.31 -21.45
N GLU A 346 -8.99 -5.61 -22.59
CA GLU A 346 -9.34 -4.19 -22.63
C GLU A 346 -10.77 -3.97 -22.16
N GLU A 347 -11.71 -4.73 -22.72
CA GLU A 347 -13.13 -4.70 -22.37
C GLU A 347 -13.34 -5.11 -20.91
N ILE A 348 -12.65 -6.14 -20.44
CA ILE A 348 -12.70 -6.51 -19.02
C ILE A 348 -12.22 -5.34 -18.15
N ALA A 349 -11.07 -4.74 -18.46
CA ALA A 349 -10.51 -3.61 -17.70
C ALA A 349 -11.43 -2.38 -17.65
N CYS A 350 -12.18 -2.11 -18.72
CA CYS A 350 -13.18 -1.04 -18.77
C CYS A 350 -14.36 -1.27 -17.80
N HIS A 351 -14.79 -2.51 -17.61
CA HIS A 351 -16.03 -2.81 -16.89
C HIS A 351 -15.82 -3.19 -15.42
N ILE A 352 -14.65 -3.71 -15.04
CA ILE A 352 -14.42 -4.21 -13.67
C ILE A 352 -13.52 -3.30 -12.84
N LYS A 353 -13.82 -3.20 -11.54
CA LYS A 353 -12.91 -2.71 -10.49
C LYS A 353 -12.42 -3.92 -9.71
N ALA A 354 -11.15 -4.27 -9.86
CA ALA A 354 -10.60 -5.53 -9.34
C ALA A 354 -9.13 -5.37 -8.98
N ASP A 355 -8.57 -6.38 -8.31
CA ASP A 355 -7.13 -6.45 -8.10
C ASP A 355 -6.43 -6.81 -9.42
N PRO A 356 -5.66 -5.90 -10.06
CA PRO A 356 -5.14 -6.09 -11.41
C PRO A 356 -4.23 -7.32 -11.56
N GLY A 357 -3.43 -7.60 -10.53
CA GLY A 357 -2.55 -8.76 -10.56
C GLY A 357 -3.30 -10.08 -10.36
N ARG A 358 -4.42 -10.09 -9.63
CA ARG A 358 -5.29 -11.25 -9.54
C ARG A 358 -6.02 -11.48 -10.86
N LEU A 359 -6.53 -10.42 -11.48
CA LEU A 359 -7.14 -10.46 -12.80
C LEU A 359 -6.21 -11.14 -13.83
N LEU A 360 -4.97 -10.65 -13.96
CA LEU A 360 -4.03 -11.22 -14.92
C LEU A 360 -3.69 -12.69 -14.62
N LEU A 361 -3.53 -13.05 -13.34
CA LEU A 361 -3.33 -14.45 -12.95
C LEU A 361 -4.54 -15.32 -13.35
N ASP A 362 -5.76 -14.88 -13.08
CA ASP A 362 -6.98 -15.62 -13.44
C ASP A 362 -7.15 -15.71 -14.97
N CYS A 363 -6.78 -14.67 -15.73
CA CYS A 363 -6.71 -14.71 -17.20
C CYS A 363 -5.70 -15.74 -17.73
N MET A 364 -4.58 -15.96 -17.03
CA MET A 364 -3.58 -16.97 -17.41
C MET A 364 -4.01 -18.39 -17.01
N VAL A 365 -4.76 -18.54 -15.92
CA VAL A 365 -5.21 -19.85 -15.41
C VAL A 365 -6.49 -20.32 -16.12
N TYR A 366 -7.42 -19.41 -16.40
CA TYR A 366 -8.75 -19.69 -16.96
C TYR A 366 -9.06 -18.88 -18.25
N PRO A 367 -8.17 -18.86 -19.27
CA PRO A 367 -8.32 -17.95 -20.41
C PRO A 367 -9.63 -18.16 -21.18
N ALA A 368 -10.05 -19.40 -21.43
CA ALA A 368 -11.26 -19.70 -22.19
C ALA A 368 -12.53 -19.25 -21.46
N GLN A 369 -12.58 -19.44 -20.14
CA GLN A 369 -13.72 -19.01 -19.33
C GLN A 369 -13.76 -17.47 -19.23
N MET A 370 -12.62 -16.83 -18.99
CA MET A 370 -12.51 -15.36 -18.96
C MET A 370 -12.99 -14.74 -20.29
N GLU A 371 -12.54 -15.31 -21.42
CA GLU A 371 -13.01 -14.93 -22.75
C GLU A 371 -14.53 -15.11 -22.91
N THR A 372 -15.05 -16.28 -22.53
CA THR A 372 -16.48 -16.60 -22.71
C THR A 372 -17.38 -15.65 -21.93
N PHE A 373 -17.07 -15.43 -20.65
CA PHE A 373 -17.86 -14.53 -19.81
C PHE A 373 -17.80 -13.09 -20.32
N ALA A 374 -16.61 -12.61 -20.70
CA ALA A 374 -16.47 -11.24 -21.19
C ALA A 374 -17.19 -11.03 -22.52
N LYS A 375 -17.08 -11.98 -23.47
CA LYS A 375 -17.82 -11.95 -24.74
C LYS A 375 -19.33 -12.05 -24.57
N ALA A 376 -19.79 -12.67 -23.48
CA ALA A 376 -21.20 -12.71 -23.10
C ALA A 376 -21.65 -11.45 -22.34
N GLY A 377 -20.75 -10.49 -22.06
CA GLY A 377 -21.06 -9.27 -21.32
C GLY A 377 -21.26 -9.47 -19.81
N LEU A 378 -20.80 -10.60 -19.26
CA LEU A 378 -21.04 -11.01 -17.86
C LEU A 378 -19.98 -10.45 -16.90
N TYR A 379 -19.78 -9.13 -16.92
CA TYR A 379 -18.73 -8.45 -16.19
C TYR A 379 -18.98 -8.40 -14.67
N ARG A 380 -20.24 -8.36 -14.21
CA ARG A 380 -20.57 -8.40 -12.77
C ARG A 380 -20.17 -9.74 -12.16
N MET A 381 -20.43 -10.85 -12.86
CA MET A 381 -20.00 -12.20 -12.43
C MET A 381 -18.48 -12.34 -12.44
N LEU A 382 -17.80 -11.83 -13.48
CA LEU A 382 -16.34 -11.83 -13.55
C LEU A 382 -15.71 -11.03 -12.42
N GLY A 383 -16.24 -9.84 -12.13
CA GLY A 383 -15.77 -9.00 -11.04
C GLY A 383 -15.82 -9.71 -9.68
N GLU A 384 -16.90 -10.46 -9.40
CA GLU A 384 -17.01 -11.26 -8.17
C GLU A 384 -15.97 -12.38 -8.12
N ILE A 385 -15.73 -13.11 -9.21
CA ILE A 385 -14.70 -14.16 -9.26
C ILE A 385 -13.32 -13.58 -8.96
N VAL A 386 -12.93 -12.51 -9.66
CA VAL A 386 -11.61 -11.90 -9.54
C VAL A 386 -11.40 -11.24 -8.18
N SER A 387 -12.48 -10.77 -7.52
CA SER A 387 -12.40 -10.20 -6.17
C SER A 387 -11.89 -11.19 -5.11
N GLY A 388 -11.99 -12.51 -5.37
CA GLY A 388 -11.68 -13.56 -4.41
C GLY A 388 -12.72 -13.77 -3.31
N TYR A 389 -13.74 -12.92 -3.23
CA TYR A 389 -14.89 -13.06 -2.32
C TYR A 389 -16.09 -13.73 -2.97
N GLY A 390 -16.10 -13.83 -4.31
CA GLY A 390 -17.10 -14.54 -5.09
C GLY A 390 -16.83 -16.03 -5.23
N PRO A 391 -17.63 -16.73 -6.05
CA PRO A 391 -17.37 -18.13 -6.36
C PRO A 391 -16.06 -18.29 -7.15
N ARG A 392 -15.53 -19.50 -7.15
CA ARG A 392 -14.43 -19.87 -8.06
C ARG A 392 -14.94 -19.85 -9.50
N MET A 393 -14.01 -19.69 -10.44
CA MET A 393 -14.32 -19.83 -11.87
C MET A 393 -15.03 -21.18 -12.10
N PRO A 394 -16.24 -21.20 -12.68
CA PRO A 394 -17.01 -22.42 -12.87
C PRO A 394 -16.31 -23.37 -13.84
N GLU A 395 -16.38 -24.65 -13.51
CA GLU A 395 -15.88 -25.75 -14.34
C GLU A 395 -17.06 -26.34 -15.12
N GLY A 396 -17.14 -26.06 -16.42
CA GLY A 396 -18.19 -26.55 -17.30
C GLY A 396 -17.85 -26.29 -18.76
N LYS A 397 -18.27 -27.18 -19.67
CA LYS A 397 -18.04 -27.06 -21.12
C LYS A 397 -19.21 -26.39 -21.83
N THR A 398 -20.41 -26.46 -21.25
CA THR A 398 -21.62 -25.83 -21.82
C THR A 398 -22.16 -24.72 -20.92
N PRO A 399 -22.84 -23.71 -21.48
CA PRO A 399 -23.53 -22.69 -20.68
C PRO A 399 -24.52 -23.30 -19.67
N GLN A 400 -25.15 -24.42 -20.01
CA GLN A 400 -26.06 -25.12 -19.10
C GLN A 400 -25.36 -25.73 -17.89
N GLU A 401 -24.18 -26.32 -18.08
CA GLU A 401 -23.36 -26.82 -16.97
C GLU A 401 -22.85 -25.68 -16.09
N ILE A 402 -22.48 -24.54 -16.70
CA ILE A 402 -21.93 -23.38 -15.99
C ILE A 402 -22.99 -22.66 -15.16
N PHE A 403 -24.17 -22.40 -15.75
CA PHE A 403 -25.20 -21.54 -15.14
C PHE A 403 -26.38 -22.31 -14.55
N GLY A 404 -26.47 -23.63 -14.79
CA GLY A 404 -27.56 -24.47 -14.29
C GLY A 404 -28.93 -24.19 -14.90
N LEU A 405 -28.99 -23.45 -16.02
CA LEU A 405 -30.20 -23.09 -16.76
C LEU A 405 -30.02 -23.40 -18.25
N SER A 406 -31.12 -23.56 -18.97
CA SER A 406 -31.09 -23.81 -20.42
C SER A 406 -32.18 -23.05 -21.16
N GLY A 407 -32.04 -22.96 -22.48
CA GLY A 407 -33.05 -22.36 -23.36
C GLY A 407 -33.30 -20.88 -23.08
N GLN A 408 -34.58 -20.50 -23.04
CA GLN A 408 -35.03 -19.11 -22.94
C GLN A 408 -34.72 -18.49 -21.56
N ALA A 409 -34.88 -19.25 -20.48
CA ALA A 409 -34.63 -18.77 -19.13
C ALA A 409 -33.17 -18.33 -18.93
N LEU A 410 -32.22 -19.09 -19.49
CA LEU A 410 -30.81 -18.72 -19.50
C LEU A 410 -30.56 -17.42 -20.27
N LYS A 411 -31.15 -17.26 -21.46
CA LYS A 411 -30.98 -16.05 -22.28
C LYS A 411 -31.50 -14.81 -21.57
N GLU A 412 -32.65 -14.93 -20.91
CA GLU A 412 -33.29 -13.84 -20.18
C GLU A 412 -32.43 -13.33 -19.03
N ILE A 413 -31.96 -14.23 -18.16
CA ILE A 413 -31.16 -13.82 -16.99
C ILE A 413 -29.78 -13.29 -17.39
N LEU A 414 -29.14 -13.86 -18.43
CA LEU A 414 -27.83 -13.38 -18.87
C LEU A 414 -27.89 -12.02 -19.58
N SER A 415 -29.04 -11.64 -20.14
CA SER A 415 -29.20 -10.34 -20.84
C SER A 415 -29.07 -9.12 -19.93
N ILE A 416 -29.08 -9.31 -18.61
CA ILE A 416 -29.02 -8.23 -17.62
C ILE A 416 -27.66 -8.11 -16.92
N ASP A 417 -26.63 -8.83 -17.38
CA ASP A 417 -25.33 -8.96 -16.69
C ASP A 417 -25.52 -9.25 -15.18
N PRO A 418 -26.09 -10.42 -14.84
CA PRO A 418 -26.49 -10.70 -13.47
C PRO A 418 -25.26 -10.87 -12.56
N THR A 419 -25.44 -10.66 -11.26
CA THR A 419 -24.53 -11.20 -10.24
C THR A 419 -24.75 -12.70 -10.05
N TRP A 420 -23.81 -13.39 -9.40
CA TRP A 420 -24.01 -14.79 -9.03
C TRP A 420 -25.23 -14.98 -8.12
N ARG A 421 -25.53 -13.99 -7.28
CA ARG A 421 -26.71 -14.01 -6.39
C ARG A 421 -28.02 -13.84 -7.17
N GLU A 422 -28.07 -12.90 -8.12
CA GLU A 422 -29.24 -12.70 -8.99
C GLU A 422 -29.54 -13.96 -9.80
N LEU A 423 -28.50 -14.61 -10.35
CA LEU A 423 -28.63 -15.88 -11.06
C LEU A 423 -29.19 -16.97 -10.14
N GLU A 424 -28.68 -17.11 -8.92
CA GLU A 424 -29.14 -18.12 -7.97
C GLU A 424 -30.60 -17.90 -7.56
N THR A 425 -30.99 -16.66 -7.25
CA THR A 425 -32.39 -16.34 -6.92
C THR A 425 -33.30 -16.59 -8.12
N TYR A 426 -32.90 -16.18 -9.32
CA TYR A 426 -33.66 -16.46 -10.55
C TYR A 426 -33.86 -17.97 -10.73
N ARG A 427 -32.79 -18.76 -10.56
CA ARG A 427 -32.82 -20.23 -10.70
C ARG A 427 -33.81 -20.87 -9.72
N GLN A 428 -33.81 -20.45 -8.46
CA GLN A 428 -34.74 -20.96 -7.44
C GLN A 428 -36.19 -20.64 -7.80
N ILE A 429 -36.48 -19.43 -8.28
CA ILE A 429 -37.84 -19.06 -8.69
C ILE A 429 -38.26 -19.84 -9.95
N ALA A 430 -37.36 -19.99 -10.91
CA ALA A 430 -37.61 -20.70 -12.17
C ALA A 430 -37.96 -22.18 -11.97
N TRP A 431 -37.56 -22.78 -10.83
CA TRP A 431 -37.99 -24.13 -10.44
C TRP A 431 -39.48 -24.25 -10.11
N HIS A 432 -40.09 -23.15 -9.64
CA HIS A 432 -41.47 -23.15 -9.16
C HIS A 432 -42.44 -22.48 -10.15
N GLN A 433 -41.98 -21.47 -10.89
CA GLN A 433 -42.82 -20.69 -11.78
C GLN A 433 -42.04 -20.02 -12.91
N ARG A 434 -42.75 -19.59 -13.96
CA ARG A 434 -42.17 -18.72 -15.01
C ARG A 434 -41.78 -17.37 -14.40
N VAL A 435 -40.56 -16.93 -14.69
CA VAL A 435 -40.05 -15.63 -14.23
C VAL A 435 -40.34 -14.56 -15.28
N ASP A 436 -41.05 -13.51 -14.89
CA ASP A 436 -41.14 -12.28 -15.67
C ASP A 436 -39.97 -11.37 -15.30
N MET A 437 -39.04 -11.13 -16.24
CA MET A 437 -37.79 -10.41 -15.95
C MET A 437 -37.98 -8.98 -15.42
N PRO A 438 -38.85 -8.14 -16.01
CA PRO A 438 -39.09 -6.80 -15.48
C PRO A 438 -39.61 -6.82 -14.04
N THR A 439 -40.54 -7.73 -13.72
CA THR A 439 -41.05 -7.89 -12.36
C THR A 439 -40.00 -8.43 -11.41
N PHE A 440 -39.18 -9.40 -11.86
CA PHE A 440 -38.07 -9.92 -11.08
C PHE A 440 -37.08 -8.83 -10.68
N GLN A 441 -36.63 -7.98 -11.61
CA GLN A 441 -35.68 -6.90 -11.32
C GLN A 441 -36.23 -5.92 -10.28
N ARG A 442 -37.47 -5.43 -10.47
CA ARG A 442 -38.12 -4.52 -9.52
C ARG A 442 -38.27 -5.14 -8.13
N LEU A 443 -38.64 -6.42 -8.06
CA LEU A 443 -38.77 -7.13 -6.79
C LEU A 443 -37.42 -7.37 -6.13
N TYR A 444 -36.39 -7.71 -6.90
CA TYR A 444 -35.06 -8.00 -6.38
C TYR A 444 -34.43 -6.76 -5.73
N GLU A 445 -34.66 -5.57 -6.28
CA GLU A 445 -34.23 -4.29 -5.68
C GLU A 445 -35.01 -3.93 -4.41
N ARG A 446 -36.26 -4.37 -4.28
CA ARG A 446 -37.19 -3.99 -3.19
C ARG A 446 -37.19 -4.95 -2.00
N VAL A 447 -36.82 -6.21 -2.21
CA VAL A 447 -36.88 -7.24 -1.17
C VAL A 447 -35.53 -7.37 -0.49
N GLU A 448 -35.47 -7.01 0.79
CA GLU A 448 -34.28 -7.24 1.62
C GLU A 448 -33.97 -8.75 1.71
N GLY A 449 -32.86 -9.14 1.11
CA GLY A 449 -32.33 -10.50 1.16
C GLY A 449 -32.77 -11.40 0.00
N TYR A 450 -31.80 -11.86 -0.78
CA TYR A 450 -31.98 -12.67 -1.98
C TYR A 450 -32.72 -14.01 -1.74
N SER A 451 -32.55 -14.62 -0.56
CA SER A 451 -33.24 -15.86 -0.17
C SER A 451 -34.74 -15.64 0.10
N ARG A 452 -35.12 -14.42 0.49
CA ARG A 452 -36.50 -14.10 0.85
C ARG A 452 -37.39 -14.02 -0.38
N LEU A 453 -36.91 -13.43 -1.48
CA LEU A 453 -37.67 -13.36 -2.72
C LEU A 453 -37.95 -14.77 -3.27
N ALA A 454 -36.94 -15.64 -3.30
CA ALA A 454 -37.11 -17.03 -3.73
C ALA A 454 -38.10 -17.79 -2.85
N ALA A 455 -38.00 -17.67 -1.51
CA ALA A 455 -38.93 -18.32 -0.59
C ALA A 455 -40.38 -17.82 -0.73
N LEU A 456 -40.61 -16.52 -0.96
CA LEU A 456 -41.94 -15.99 -1.22
C LEU A 456 -42.51 -16.51 -2.55
N ALA A 457 -41.64 -16.63 -3.56
CA ALA A 457 -42.01 -17.08 -4.88
C ALA A 457 -42.28 -18.59 -4.97
N GLU A 458 -41.95 -19.37 -3.94
CA GLU A 458 -42.40 -20.76 -3.83
C GLU A 458 -43.93 -20.84 -3.70
N TYR A 459 -44.55 -19.88 -2.98
CA TYR A 459 -45.97 -19.91 -2.64
C TYR A 459 -46.81 -18.85 -3.37
N LEU A 460 -46.20 -17.79 -3.89
CA LEU A 460 -46.89 -16.66 -4.53
C LEU A 460 -46.30 -16.35 -5.91
N SER A 461 -47.16 -15.96 -6.86
CA SER A 461 -46.68 -15.41 -8.14
C SER A 461 -45.95 -14.09 -7.93
N LEU A 462 -44.92 -13.78 -8.72
CA LEU A 462 -44.17 -12.53 -8.63
C LEU A 462 -45.07 -11.28 -8.63
N THR A 463 -46.09 -11.21 -9.49
CA THR A 463 -47.05 -10.11 -9.53
C THR A 463 -47.85 -9.94 -8.24
N LYS A 464 -48.16 -11.03 -7.54
CA LYS A 464 -48.85 -10.98 -6.23
C LYS A 464 -47.93 -10.44 -5.14
N ILE A 465 -46.65 -10.81 -5.19
CA ILE A 465 -45.62 -10.28 -4.27
C ILE A 465 -45.47 -8.78 -4.49
N GLU A 466 -45.38 -8.34 -5.75
CA GLU A 466 -45.26 -6.92 -6.12
C GLU A 466 -46.46 -6.11 -5.61
N HIS A 467 -47.69 -6.55 -5.91
CA HIS A 467 -48.90 -5.91 -5.42
C HIS A 467 -48.99 -5.86 -3.89
N TYR A 468 -48.48 -6.87 -3.19
CA TYR A 468 -48.46 -6.87 -1.73
C TYR A 468 -47.50 -5.81 -1.18
N LEU A 469 -46.30 -5.70 -1.76
CA LEU A 469 -45.33 -4.66 -1.41
C LEU A 469 -45.85 -3.25 -1.73
N ASP A 470 -46.51 -3.05 -2.88
CA ASP A 470 -47.11 -1.77 -3.25
C ASP A 470 -48.19 -1.34 -2.25
N LYS A 471 -49.03 -2.29 -1.81
CA LYS A 471 -50.01 -2.03 -0.76
C LYS A 471 -49.35 -1.67 0.56
N GLN A 472 -48.27 -2.34 0.96
CA GLN A 472 -47.56 -1.99 2.19
C GLN A 472 -46.92 -0.60 2.14
N VAL A 473 -46.32 -0.22 1.01
CA VAL A 473 -45.78 1.13 0.80
C VAL A 473 -46.90 2.16 0.88
N ALA A 474 -48.02 1.94 0.17
CA ALA A 474 -49.17 2.84 0.21
C ALA A 474 -49.78 2.99 1.62
N VAL A 475 -49.75 1.94 2.45
CA VAL A 475 -50.21 1.99 3.85
C VAL A 475 -49.22 2.77 4.72
N ARG A 476 -47.91 2.59 4.53
CA ARG A 476 -46.87 3.34 5.28
C ARG A 476 -46.85 4.82 4.91
N CYS A 477 -47.02 5.17 3.64
CA CYS A 477 -47.06 6.56 3.18
C CYS A 477 -48.34 7.33 3.58
N ARG A 478 -49.40 6.65 4.03
CA ARG A 478 -50.59 7.31 4.60
C ARG A 478 -50.40 7.79 6.04
N GLY A 479 -49.30 7.45 6.70
CA GLY A 479 -48.90 7.95 8.02
C GLY A 479 -47.71 8.89 7.90
N GLY A 480 -47.95 10.12 7.43
CA GLY A 480 -47.01 11.24 7.28
C GLY A 480 -45.55 11.03 7.72
N SER A 481 -44.67 10.73 6.75
CA SER A 481 -43.31 11.27 6.62
C SER A 481 -42.69 10.67 5.35
N GLU A 482 -42.38 11.52 4.37
CA GLU A 482 -41.59 11.16 3.18
C GLU A 482 -40.08 11.16 3.46
N ASP A 483 -39.69 11.14 4.74
CA ASP A 483 -38.30 11.04 5.15
C ASP A 483 -38.06 9.61 5.61
N TYR A 484 -37.57 8.77 4.69
CA TYR A 484 -36.72 7.58 4.87
C TYR A 484 -36.98 6.60 3.73
N ILE A 485 -36.39 6.93 2.58
CA ILE A 485 -35.95 5.94 1.59
C ILE A 485 -34.51 6.30 1.23
N MET A 486 -33.56 5.68 1.93
CA MET A 486 -32.27 5.23 1.40
C MET A 486 -31.92 3.92 2.09
#